data_AF-A0A968YXH9-F1
#
_entry.id   AF-A0A968YXH9-F1
#
_cell.length_a   1.000
_cell.length_b   1.000
_cell.length_c   1.000
_cell.angle_alpha   90.00
_cell.angle_beta   90.00
_cell.angle_gamma   90.00
#
_symmetry.space_group_name_H-M   'P 1'
#
loop_
_entity.id
_entity.type
_entity.pdbx_description
1 polymer ?
#
loop_
_entity_poly.entity_id
_entity_poly.type
_entity_poly.pdbx_seq_one_letter_code
_entity_poly.pdbx_strand_id
1 'polypeptide(L)'
;MIQTTYSAPVDALLRIGKARIKRWPDYLEKFNLTAIDIPELIRMATDSDLNFASSDSLEVWAPIHAWRALGQLKAEAAIAPLISVFNEMEENEWFREEIQDVFAMIGPASIPELADFLANPSNLFYVRWVSAETLVKICQKYPSTRDACLNVFVKQLEQYPKNSREINGAIICSLLDIEGSEATALMEAAFSAKRVDTSISGDWIDVQQQLGLLTRTEVAELRHYVDAEQVGSKAMKLRDSTIGFGRGVKTFGKGKKRK
;
A
#
# COMPACT_ATOMS: atom_id res chain seq x y z
N MET A 1 -14.29 22.58 -23.86
CA MET A 1 -12.84 22.61 -24.14
C MET A 1 -12.28 23.87 -23.50
N ILE A 2 -11.85 23.78 -22.24
CA ILE A 2 -11.08 24.87 -21.65
C ILE A 2 -9.67 24.67 -22.17
N GLN A 3 -9.22 25.60 -23.00
CA GLN A 3 -7.90 25.62 -23.62
C GLN A 3 -6.91 26.08 -22.54
N THR A 4 -6.58 25.21 -21.58
CA THR A 4 -5.57 25.51 -20.55
C THR A 4 -4.22 25.70 -21.23
N THR A 5 -3.89 26.95 -21.52
CA THR A 5 -2.62 27.31 -22.15
C THR A 5 -1.58 27.45 -21.05
N TYR A 6 -0.64 26.51 -20.99
CA TYR A 6 0.56 26.61 -20.15
C TYR A 6 1.53 27.60 -20.78
N SER A 7 2.27 28.36 -19.98
CA SER A 7 3.28 29.29 -20.49
C SER A 7 4.64 28.61 -20.65
N ALA A 8 5.52 29.19 -21.46
CA ALA A 8 6.89 28.71 -21.57
C ALA A 8 7.65 28.98 -20.25
N PRO A 9 8.48 28.05 -19.77
CA PRO A 9 8.88 26.81 -20.44
C PRO A 9 7.99 25.58 -20.16
N VAL A 10 6.98 25.69 -19.30
CA VAL A 10 6.13 24.56 -18.88
C VAL A 10 5.33 23.94 -20.03
N ASP A 11 4.90 24.74 -21.01
CA ASP A 11 4.18 24.27 -22.21
C ASP A 11 4.96 23.22 -23.02
N ALA A 12 6.29 23.20 -22.93
CA ALA A 12 7.14 22.21 -23.60
C ALA A 12 6.83 20.78 -23.15
N LEU A 13 6.36 20.60 -21.90
CA LEU A 13 6.06 19.28 -21.34
C LEU A 13 4.88 18.59 -22.05
N LEU A 14 3.96 19.36 -22.65
CA LEU A 14 2.83 18.84 -23.44
C LEU A 14 3.25 18.09 -24.70
N ARG A 15 4.49 18.29 -25.16
CA ARG A 15 4.99 17.78 -26.45
C ARG A 15 5.97 16.62 -26.31
N ILE A 16 6.30 16.19 -25.08
CA ILE A 16 7.30 15.14 -24.84
C ILE A 16 6.73 13.76 -25.17
N GLY A 17 5.48 13.50 -24.79
CA GLY A 17 4.86 12.18 -24.92
C GLY A 17 5.38 11.17 -23.92
N LYS A 18 5.31 9.87 -24.27
CA LYS A 18 5.49 8.77 -23.31
C LYS A 18 6.75 8.86 -22.45
N ALA A 19 6.54 8.84 -21.14
CA ALA A 19 7.59 8.88 -20.13
C ALA A 19 8.35 7.54 -20.03
N ARG A 20 9.65 7.59 -19.73
CA ARG A 20 10.45 6.41 -19.35
C ARG A 20 10.48 6.28 -17.84
N ILE A 21 10.21 5.07 -17.32
CA ILE A 21 10.10 4.80 -15.87
C ILE A 21 11.47 4.81 -15.19
N LYS A 22 12.45 4.08 -15.72
CA LYS A 22 13.69 3.78 -14.98
C LYS A 22 14.76 4.87 -14.95
N ARG A 23 14.69 5.86 -15.84
CA ARG A 23 15.70 6.94 -15.95
C ARG A 23 15.02 8.23 -16.35
N TRP A 24 14.82 9.10 -15.38
CA TRP A 24 14.24 10.42 -15.61
C TRP A 24 15.33 11.36 -16.15
N PRO A 25 15.05 12.17 -17.18
CA PRO A 25 15.96 13.23 -17.56
C PRO A 25 16.09 14.27 -16.44
N ASP A 26 17.17 15.04 -16.44
CA ASP A 26 17.20 16.31 -15.70
C ASP A 26 16.21 17.26 -16.38
N TYR A 27 15.03 17.44 -15.77
CA TYR A 27 13.99 18.30 -16.31
C TYR A 27 14.38 19.77 -16.19
N LEU A 28 15.18 20.12 -15.19
CA LEU A 28 15.57 21.50 -14.91
C LEU A 28 16.52 22.00 -15.99
N GLU A 29 17.58 21.24 -16.26
CA GLU A 29 18.54 21.56 -17.32
C GLU A 29 17.90 21.43 -18.70
N LYS A 30 17.16 20.35 -18.95
CA LYS A 30 16.64 20.06 -20.29
C LYS A 30 15.56 21.04 -20.76
N PHE A 31 14.74 21.55 -19.84
CA PHE A 31 13.62 22.44 -20.16
C PHE A 31 13.78 23.84 -19.58
N ASN A 32 14.93 24.15 -18.97
CA ASN A 32 15.19 25.42 -18.27
C ASN A 32 14.13 25.72 -17.20
N LEU A 33 13.68 24.69 -16.48
CA LEU A 33 12.69 24.82 -15.41
C LEU A 33 13.37 25.27 -14.11
N THR A 34 12.74 26.23 -13.44
CA THR A 34 13.23 26.85 -12.20
C THR A 34 12.13 26.92 -11.15
N ALA A 35 12.46 27.44 -9.97
CA ALA A 35 11.48 27.64 -8.89
C ALA A 35 10.33 28.59 -9.28
N ILE A 36 10.52 29.47 -10.27
CA ILE A 36 9.47 30.39 -10.77
C ILE A 36 8.33 29.60 -11.43
N ASP A 37 8.63 28.43 -11.98
CA ASP A 37 7.69 27.60 -12.74
C ASP A 37 6.84 26.68 -11.86
N ILE A 38 7.16 26.58 -10.56
CA ILE A 38 6.46 25.71 -9.60
C ILE A 38 4.93 25.86 -9.65
N PRO A 39 4.33 27.08 -9.67
CA PRO A 39 2.88 27.23 -9.71
C PRO A 39 2.24 26.62 -10.96
N GLU A 40 2.87 26.76 -12.13
CA GLU A 40 2.36 26.18 -13.38
C GLU A 40 2.63 24.68 -13.48
N LEU A 41 3.75 24.20 -12.94
CA LEU A 41 4.03 22.77 -12.83
C LEU A 41 3.02 22.08 -11.88
N ILE A 42 2.66 22.72 -10.76
CA ILE A 42 1.58 22.24 -9.88
C ILE A 42 0.29 22.16 -10.68
N ARG A 43 -0.08 23.24 -11.37
CA ARG A 43 -1.30 23.28 -12.19
C ARG A 43 -1.34 22.14 -13.20
N MET A 44 -0.21 21.83 -13.85
CA MET A 44 -0.09 20.73 -14.81
C MET A 44 -0.20 19.36 -14.16
N ALA A 45 0.51 19.14 -13.05
CA ALA A 45 0.53 17.86 -12.36
C ALA A 45 -0.86 17.47 -11.80
N THR A 46 -1.69 18.46 -11.48
CA THR A 46 -3.04 18.25 -10.93
C THR A 46 -4.15 18.51 -11.95
N ASP A 47 -3.84 18.70 -13.23
CA ASP A 47 -4.84 18.99 -14.26
C ASP A 47 -5.63 17.71 -14.59
N SER A 48 -6.91 17.67 -14.23
CA SER A 48 -7.77 16.50 -14.46
C SER A 48 -7.97 16.22 -15.95
N ASP A 49 -8.08 17.25 -16.79
CA ASP A 49 -8.25 17.07 -18.24
C ASP A 49 -7.01 16.40 -18.85
N LEU A 50 -5.81 16.72 -18.35
CA LEU A 50 -4.57 16.07 -18.76
C LEU A 50 -4.43 14.67 -18.15
N ASN A 51 -4.69 14.49 -16.86
CA ASN A 51 -4.55 13.21 -16.16
C ASN A 51 -5.46 12.11 -16.75
N PHE A 52 -6.61 12.51 -17.30
CA PHE A 52 -7.59 11.60 -17.91
C PHE A 52 -7.75 11.80 -19.43
N ALA A 53 -6.80 12.47 -20.09
CA ALA A 53 -6.77 12.59 -21.53
C ALA A 53 -6.63 11.22 -22.21
N SER A 54 -6.89 11.18 -23.53
CA SER A 54 -6.74 9.95 -24.32
C SER A 54 -5.31 9.40 -24.19
N SER A 55 -5.18 8.08 -23.99
CA SER A 55 -3.88 7.40 -23.92
C SER A 55 -3.03 7.55 -25.19
N ASP A 56 -3.65 7.87 -26.32
CA ASP A 56 -2.99 8.09 -27.61
C ASP A 56 -2.48 9.54 -27.77
N SER A 57 -2.87 10.44 -26.87
CA SER A 57 -2.41 11.82 -26.86
C SER A 57 -1.00 11.96 -26.26
N LEU A 58 -0.26 12.99 -26.66
CA LEU A 58 1.01 13.32 -26.01
C LEU A 58 0.77 14.02 -24.65
N GLU A 59 -0.30 14.78 -24.54
CA GLU A 59 -0.61 15.63 -23.41
C GLU A 59 -0.98 14.87 -22.13
N VAL A 60 -1.51 13.64 -22.25
CA VAL A 60 -1.74 12.73 -21.10
C VAL A 60 -0.45 12.43 -20.31
N TRP A 61 0.72 12.59 -20.94
CA TRP A 61 2.02 12.37 -20.30
C TRP A 61 2.59 13.62 -19.61
N ALA A 62 2.00 14.79 -19.86
CA ALA A 62 2.50 16.05 -19.32
C ALA A 62 2.45 16.12 -17.78
N PRO A 63 1.38 15.65 -17.09
CA PRO A 63 1.36 15.61 -15.62
C PRO A 63 2.51 14.79 -15.02
N ILE A 64 2.87 13.67 -15.67
CA ILE A 64 4.00 12.83 -15.25
C ILE A 64 5.31 13.60 -15.31
N HIS A 65 5.51 14.38 -16.38
CA HIS A 65 6.69 15.22 -16.48
C HIS A 65 6.70 16.34 -15.45
N ALA A 66 5.54 16.93 -15.17
CA ALA A 66 5.40 17.99 -14.20
C ALA A 66 5.72 17.52 -12.78
N TRP A 67 5.17 16.40 -12.30
CA TRP A 67 5.49 15.91 -10.95
C TRP A 67 6.97 15.51 -10.80
N ARG A 68 7.62 15.03 -11.87
CA ARG A 68 9.05 14.71 -11.84
C ARG A 68 9.90 15.97 -11.70
N ALA A 69 9.55 17.03 -12.44
CA ALA A 69 10.19 18.33 -12.32
C ALA A 69 9.99 18.95 -10.92
N LEU A 70 8.77 18.86 -10.37
CA LEU A 70 8.46 19.32 -9.00
C LEU A 70 9.31 18.61 -7.96
N GLY A 71 9.51 17.29 -8.10
CA GLY A 71 10.40 16.53 -7.26
C GLY A 71 11.87 16.99 -7.37
N GLN A 72 12.38 17.19 -8.59
CA GLN A 72 13.75 17.68 -8.82
C GLN A 72 13.97 19.10 -8.27
N LEU A 73 12.95 19.97 -8.33
CA LEU A 73 12.94 21.29 -7.71
C LEU A 73 12.83 21.25 -6.19
N LYS A 74 12.51 20.09 -5.61
CA LYS A 74 12.17 19.92 -4.19
C LYS A 74 11.05 20.86 -3.74
N ALA A 75 10.01 20.98 -4.58
CA ALA A 75 8.95 21.96 -4.41
C ALA A 75 8.00 21.59 -3.26
N GLU A 76 8.26 22.07 -2.04
CA GLU A 76 7.37 21.85 -0.88
C GLU A 76 5.94 22.35 -1.12
N ALA A 77 5.79 23.44 -1.88
CA ALA A 77 4.47 23.98 -2.26
C ALA A 77 3.61 22.98 -3.08
N ALA A 78 4.22 21.94 -3.65
CA ALA A 78 3.52 20.90 -4.39
C ALA A 78 2.99 19.75 -3.53
N ILE A 79 3.37 19.67 -2.24
CA ILE A 79 3.00 18.53 -1.37
C ILE A 79 1.48 18.38 -1.29
N ALA A 80 0.78 19.41 -0.80
CA ALA A 80 -0.67 19.37 -0.64
C ALA A 80 -1.42 19.23 -1.99
N PRO A 81 -1.07 19.97 -3.06
CA PRO A 81 -1.69 19.77 -4.37
C PRO A 81 -1.53 18.36 -4.93
N LEU A 82 -0.33 17.77 -4.87
CA LEU A 82 -0.11 16.42 -5.35
C LEU A 82 -0.89 15.39 -4.52
N ILE A 83 -0.97 15.56 -3.19
CA ILE A 83 -1.77 14.69 -2.32
C ILE A 83 -3.27 14.77 -2.67
N SER A 84 -3.76 15.95 -3.07
CA SER A 84 -5.19 16.14 -3.35
C SER A 84 -5.73 15.27 -4.49
N VAL A 85 -4.88 14.86 -5.44
CA VAL A 85 -5.28 14.00 -6.57
C VAL A 85 -5.10 12.51 -6.30
N PHE A 86 -4.59 12.09 -5.14
CA PHE A 86 -4.27 10.69 -4.84
C PHE A 86 -5.47 9.77 -5.09
N ASN A 87 -6.64 10.09 -4.53
CA ASN A 87 -7.83 9.25 -4.69
C ASN A 87 -8.28 9.15 -6.16
N GLU A 88 -8.18 10.24 -6.94
CA GLU A 88 -8.51 10.22 -8.36
C GLU A 88 -7.53 9.36 -9.18
N MET A 89 -6.28 9.29 -8.73
CA MET A 89 -5.19 8.61 -9.41
C MET A 89 -4.95 7.17 -8.93
N GLU A 90 -5.84 6.60 -8.10
CA GLU A 90 -5.65 5.26 -7.51
C GLU A 90 -5.39 4.17 -8.57
N GLU A 91 -6.13 4.21 -9.68
CA GLU A 91 -6.02 3.24 -10.77
C GLU A 91 -4.86 3.54 -11.74
N ASN A 92 -4.18 4.68 -11.59
CA ASN A 92 -3.06 5.04 -12.45
C ASN A 92 -1.78 4.31 -12.00
N GLU A 93 -1.35 3.32 -12.76
CA GLU A 93 -0.14 2.53 -12.47
C GLU A 93 1.13 3.40 -12.38
N TRP A 94 1.27 4.40 -13.25
CA TRP A 94 2.44 5.27 -13.30
C TRP A 94 2.52 6.16 -12.08
N PHE A 95 1.36 6.64 -11.62
CA PHE A 95 1.24 7.38 -10.39
C PHE A 95 1.71 6.54 -9.20
N ARG A 96 1.16 5.32 -9.06
CA ARG A 96 1.50 4.42 -7.94
C ARG A 96 2.94 3.93 -7.95
N GLU A 97 3.63 3.93 -9.07
CA GLU A 97 5.04 3.53 -9.15
C GLU A 97 6.03 4.67 -8.91
N GLU A 98 5.70 5.91 -9.31
CA GLU A 98 6.66 7.02 -9.34
C GLU A 98 6.44 8.08 -8.26
N ILE A 99 5.23 8.21 -7.73
CA ILE A 99 4.92 9.33 -6.84
C ILE A 99 5.74 9.26 -5.54
N GLN A 100 6.08 8.05 -5.08
CA GLN A 100 6.96 7.86 -3.92
C GLN A 100 8.35 8.48 -4.17
N ASP A 101 8.91 8.34 -5.38
CA ASP A 101 10.20 8.97 -5.75
C ASP A 101 10.10 10.50 -5.75
N VAL A 102 8.98 11.04 -6.24
CA VAL A 102 8.73 12.48 -6.28
C VAL A 102 8.74 13.07 -4.87
N PHE A 103 7.93 12.52 -3.96
CA PHE A 103 7.89 12.97 -2.56
C PHE A 103 9.21 12.73 -1.82
N ALA A 104 9.90 11.63 -2.10
CA ALA A 104 11.25 11.41 -1.56
C ALA A 104 12.27 12.43 -2.11
N MET A 105 12.07 13.03 -3.29
CA MET A 105 12.90 14.15 -3.74
C MET A 105 12.54 15.48 -3.07
N ILE A 106 11.25 15.75 -2.87
CA ILE A 106 10.78 16.91 -2.10
C ILE A 106 11.34 16.86 -0.68
N GLY A 107 11.21 15.71 -0.02
CA GLY A 107 11.91 15.40 1.22
C GLY A 107 11.03 15.46 2.47
N PRO A 108 11.65 15.59 3.65
CA PRO A 108 11.00 15.39 4.96
C PRO A 108 9.77 16.26 5.24
N ALA A 109 9.66 17.43 4.60
CA ALA A 109 8.48 18.30 4.71
C ALA A 109 7.17 17.61 4.31
N SER A 110 7.24 16.51 3.55
CA SER A 110 6.06 15.75 3.10
C SER A 110 5.46 14.85 4.18
N ILE A 111 6.19 14.56 5.26
CA ILE A 111 5.81 13.56 6.26
C ILE A 111 4.45 13.85 6.92
N PRO A 112 4.16 15.08 7.40
CA PRO A 112 2.90 15.34 8.11
C PRO A 112 1.67 15.10 7.24
N GLU A 113 1.69 15.57 6.00
CA GLU A 113 0.56 15.51 5.07
C GLU A 113 0.34 14.07 4.56
N LEU A 114 1.42 13.31 4.33
CA LEU A 114 1.33 11.88 4.02
C LEU A 114 0.79 11.08 5.22
N ALA A 115 1.18 11.44 6.45
CA ALA A 115 0.68 10.82 7.67
C ALA A 115 -0.83 11.09 7.85
N ASP A 116 -1.27 12.32 7.63
CA ASP A 116 -2.68 12.70 7.69
C ASP A 116 -3.50 11.99 6.60
N PHE A 117 -2.96 11.88 5.38
CA PHE A 117 -3.60 11.15 4.29
C PHE A 117 -3.74 9.65 4.60
N LEU A 118 -2.69 9.03 5.14
CA LEU A 118 -2.70 7.62 5.59
C LEU A 118 -3.72 7.39 6.71
N ALA A 119 -3.84 8.33 7.66
CA ALA A 119 -4.72 8.22 8.82
C ALA A 119 -6.21 8.37 8.46
N ASN A 120 -6.54 9.09 7.38
CA ASN A 120 -7.92 9.37 7.00
C ASN A 120 -8.63 8.13 6.41
N PRO A 121 -9.65 7.56 7.08
CA PRO A 121 -10.35 6.37 6.61
C PRO A 121 -11.25 6.62 5.39
N SER A 122 -11.51 7.87 5.02
CA SER A 122 -12.26 8.23 3.82
C SER A 122 -11.43 8.14 2.54
N ASN A 123 -10.09 8.04 2.65
CA ASN A 123 -9.21 7.84 1.50
C ASN A 123 -9.20 6.38 1.04
N LEU A 124 -8.98 6.18 -0.26
CA LEU A 124 -9.00 4.86 -0.88
C LEU A 124 -7.78 4.02 -0.46
N PHE A 125 -7.92 2.70 -0.55
CA PHE A 125 -6.98 1.77 0.06
C PHE A 125 -5.58 1.85 -0.55
N TYR A 126 -5.46 1.75 -1.88
CA TYR A 126 -4.15 1.64 -2.53
C TYR A 126 -3.36 2.94 -2.42
N VAL A 127 -4.02 4.09 -2.41
CA VAL A 127 -3.34 5.38 -2.27
C VAL A 127 -2.95 5.69 -0.82
N ARG A 128 -3.67 5.15 0.17
CA ARG A 128 -3.20 5.12 1.56
C ARG A 128 -1.98 4.22 1.71
N TRP A 129 -1.95 3.07 1.05
CA TRP A 129 -0.75 2.22 0.99
C TRP A 129 0.41 3.00 0.34
N VAL A 130 0.22 3.60 -0.83
CA VAL A 130 1.26 4.42 -1.49
C VAL A 130 1.78 5.53 -0.56
N SER A 131 0.92 6.12 0.26
CA SER A 131 1.34 7.10 1.28
C SER A 131 2.27 6.47 2.33
N ALA A 132 1.98 5.27 2.80
CA ALA A 132 2.84 4.53 3.73
C ALA A 132 4.19 4.15 3.09
N GLU A 133 4.20 3.65 1.85
CA GLU A 133 5.43 3.38 1.09
C GLU A 133 6.25 4.65 0.84
N THR A 134 5.58 5.78 0.61
CA THR A 134 6.26 7.06 0.43
C THR A 134 6.99 7.47 1.71
N LEU A 135 6.37 7.29 2.88
CA LEU A 135 7.01 7.55 4.18
C LEU A 135 8.24 6.66 4.40
N VAL A 136 8.16 5.37 4.03
CA VAL A 136 9.30 4.43 4.04
C VAL A 136 10.43 4.96 3.15
N LYS A 137 10.11 5.36 1.92
CA LYS A 137 11.10 5.85 0.95
C LYS A 137 11.77 7.15 1.42
N ILE A 138 11.01 8.03 2.06
CA ILE A 138 11.54 9.25 2.67
C ILE A 138 12.55 8.88 3.77
N CYS A 139 12.24 8.00 4.72
CA CYS A 139 13.21 7.69 5.78
C CYS A 139 14.42 6.88 5.29
N GLN A 140 14.27 6.03 4.27
CA GLN A 140 15.42 5.37 3.63
C GLN A 140 16.37 6.39 2.99
N LYS A 141 15.82 7.45 2.38
CA LYS A 141 16.62 8.52 1.77
C LYS A 141 17.14 9.54 2.78
N TYR A 142 16.40 9.80 3.86
CA TYR A 142 16.74 10.72 4.94
C TYR A 142 16.73 9.95 6.28
N PRO A 143 17.80 9.23 6.63
CA PRO A 143 17.81 8.36 7.82
C PRO A 143 17.49 9.08 9.14
N SER A 144 17.73 10.39 9.23
CA SER A 144 17.36 11.22 10.38
C SER A 144 15.85 11.32 10.62
N THR A 145 15.01 10.93 9.64
CA THR A 145 13.55 10.95 9.78
C THR A 145 12.95 9.58 10.13
N ARG A 146 13.77 8.54 10.34
CA ARG A 146 13.28 7.19 10.69
C ARG A 146 12.31 7.22 11.87
N ASP A 147 12.69 7.89 12.96
CA ASP A 147 11.86 7.95 14.17
C ASP A 147 10.52 8.69 13.93
N ALA A 148 10.52 9.71 13.06
CA ALA A 148 9.29 10.40 12.69
C ALA A 148 8.34 9.46 11.92
N CYS A 149 8.85 8.73 10.92
CA CYS A 149 8.06 7.75 10.17
C CYS A 149 7.60 6.57 11.05
N LEU A 150 8.47 6.04 11.91
CA LEU A 150 8.14 5.01 12.89
C LEU A 150 6.97 5.45 13.77
N ASN A 151 7.01 6.67 14.30
CA ASN A 151 5.93 7.21 15.14
C ASN A 151 4.60 7.32 14.38
N VAL A 152 4.63 7.67 13.09
CA VAL A 152 3.42 7.68 12.24
C VAL A 152 2.81 6.27 12.15
N PHE A 153 3.64 5.26 11.83
CA PHE A 153 3.17 3.88 11.70
C PHE A 153 2.69 3.29 13.01
N VAL A 154 3.42 3.50 14.12
CA VAL A 154 3.01 3.06 15.46
C VAL A 154 1.66 3.69 15.84
N LYS A 155 1.53 5.02 15.73
CA LYS A 155 0.28 5.72 16.04
C LYS A 155 -0.89 5.21 15.21
N GLN A 156 -0.67 4.92 13.93
CA GLN A 156 -1.73 4.40 13.08
C GLN A 156 -2.06 2.94 13.41
N LEU A 157 -1.06 2.10 13.72
CA LEU A 157 -1.26 0.70 14.11
C LEU A 157 -1.93 0.58 15.48
N GLU A 158 -1.77 1.52 16.40
CA GLU A 158 -2.54 1.57 17.66
C GLU A 158 -4.06 1.61 17.40
N GLN A 159 -4.47 2.11 16.23
CA GLN A 159 -5.87 2.08 15.78
C GLN A 159 -6.24 0.76 15.07
N TYR A 160 -5.48 -0.33 15.20
CA TYR A 160 -5.77 -1.63 14.57
C TYR A 160 -7.20 -2.15 14.79
N PRO A 161 -7.90 -1.88 15.92
CA PRO A 161 -9.30 -2.28 16.06
C PRO A 161 -10.22 -1.55 15.08
N LYS A 162 -9.90 -0.31 14.69
CA LYS A 162 -10.72 0.55 13.81
C LYS A 162 -10.28 0.50 12.34
N ASN A 163 -8.99 0.32 12.08
CA ASN A 163 -8.46 0.18 10.72
C ASN A 163 -9.02 -1.07 10.02
N SER A 164 -9.06 -1.06 8.68
CA SER A 164 -9.27 -2.29 7.94
C SER A 164 -8.09 -3.25 8.12
N ARG A 165 -8.29 -4.55 7.85
CA ARG A 165 -7.23 -5.55 8.03
C ARG A 165 -6.10 -5.34 7.04
N GLU A 166 -6.46 -4.87 5.86
CA GLU A 166 -5.58 -4.59 4.75
C GLU A 166 -4.66 -3.40 5.08
N ILE A 167 -5.21 -2.32 5.66
CA ILE A 167 -4.40 -1.18 6.12
C ILE A 167 -3.45 -1.57 7.24
N ASN A 168 -3.90 -2.40 8.20
CA ASN A 168 -3.00 -2.90 9.24
C ASN A 168 -1.86 -3.75 8.66
N GLY A 169 -2.15 -4.58 7.65
CA GLY A 169 -1.12 -5.33 6.91
C GLY A 169 -0.12 -4.40 6.23
N ALA A 170 -0.60 -3.37 5.52
CA ALA A 170 0.27 -2.39 4.85
C ALA A 170 1.18 -1.64 5.84
N ILE A 171 0.65 -1.21 7.00
CA ILE A 171 1.43 -0.54 8.04
C ILE A 171 2.51 -1.47 8.62
N ILE A 172 2.18 -2.76 8.83
CA ILE A 172 3.14 -3.75 9.31
C ILE A 172 4.25 -3.98 8.27
N CYS A 173 3.93 -4.08 6.98
CA CYS A 173 4.95 -4.12 5.92
C CYS A 173 5.86 -2.88 5.99
N SER A 174 5.28 -1.68 6.11
CA SER A 174 6.07 -0.44 6.24
C SER A 174 6.95 -0.42 7.48
N LEU A 175 6.50 -0.96 8.62
CA LEU A 175 7.32 -1.11 9.82
C LEU A 175 8.50 -2.05 9.59
N LEU A 176 8.29 -3.16 8.88
CA LEU A 176 9.36 -4.10 8.54
C LEU A 176 10.40 -3.46 7.61
N ASP A 177 9.96 -2.71 6.61
CA ASP A 177 10.85 -2.03 5.64
C ASP A 177 11.74 -0.95 6.27
N ILE A 178 11.39 -0.46 7.46
CA ILE A 178 12.20 0.51 8.24
C ILE A 178 12.89 -0.11 9.45
N GLU A 179 12.90 -1.45 9.55
CA GLU A 179 13.47 -2.20 10.67
C GLU A 179 12.85 -1.82 12.03
N GLY A 180 11.54 -1.54 12.06
CA GLY A 180 10.77 -1.03 13.20
C GLY A 180 10.49 -2.05 14.32
N SER A 181 11.52 -2.76 14.78
CA SER A 181 11.43 -3.77 15.85
C SER A 181 10.87 -3.25 17.17
N GLU A 182 10.94 -1.94 17.40
CA GLU A 182 10.34 -1.25 18.54
C GLU A 182 8.82 -1.44 18.62
N ALA A 183 8.15 -1.70 17.49
CA ALA A 183 6.71 -1.91 17.40
C ALA A 183 6.27 -3.39 17.57
N THR A 184 7.18 -4.33 17.86
CA THR A 184 6.91 -5.78 17.88
C THR A 184 5.69 -6.16 18.71
N ALA A 185 5.58 -5.67 19.94
CA ALA A 185 4.46 -6.02 20.82
C ALA A 185 3.10 -5.52 20.26
N LEU A 186 3.10 -4.38 19.57
CA LEU A 186 1.90 -3.84 18.94
C LEU A 186 1.51 -4.64 17.69
N MET A 187 2.49 -5.08 16.90
CA MET A 187 2.27 -5.97 15.76
C MET A 187 1.67 -7.30 16.23
N GLU A 188 2.23 -7.92 17.27
CA GLU A 188 1.71 -9.15 17.87
C GLU A 188 0.26 -9.01 18.35
N ALA A 189 -0.06 -7.88 19.00
CA ALA A 189 -1.41 -7.59 19.47
C ALA A 189 -2.42 -7.51 18.31
N ALA A 190 -2.03 -6.88 17.19
CA ALA A 190 -2.88 -6.78 16.00
C ALA A 190 -3.12 -8.17 15.35
N PHE A 191 -2.10 -9.02 15.24
CA PHE A 191 -2.23 -10.39 14.76
C PHE A 191 -3.10 -11.24 15.68
N SER A 192 -2.88 -11.17 17.00
CA SER A 192 -3.65 -11.88 18.01
C SER A 192 -5.13 -11.51 17.96
N ALA A 193 -5.43 -10.23 17.69
CA ALA A 193 -6.78 -9.74 17.50
C ALA A 193 -7.41 -10.13 16.14
N LYS A 194 -6.67 -10.82 15.25
CA LYS A 194 -7.08 -11.16 13.86
C LYS A 194 -7.45 -9.91 13.05
N ARG A 195 -6.75 -8.81 13.31
CA ARG A 195 -6.97 -7.51 12.66
C ARG A 195 -5.97 -7.23 11.54
N VAL A 196 -5.22 -8.24 11.09
CA VAL A 196 -4.24 -8.11 10.01
C VAL A 196 -4.64 -9.00 8.84
N ASP A 197 -4.53 -8.48 7.62
CA ASP A 197 -4.62 -9.28 6.40
C ASP A 197 -3.26 -9.92 6.14
N THR A 198 -3.18 -11.23 6.37
CA THR A 198 -1.93 -12.00 6.24
C THR A 198 -1.48 -12.17 4.79
N SER A 199 -2.33 -11.86 3.80
CA SER A 199 -1.92 -11.90 2.39
C SER A 199 -0.97 -10.75 2.01
N ILE A 200 -0.92 -9.70 2.82
CA ILE A 200 -0.09 -8.52 2.59
C ILE A 200 1.26 -8.65 3.29
N SER A 201 1.25 -8.93 4.60
CA SER A 201 2.46 -8.93 5.44
C SER A 201 3.01 -10.33 5.77
N GLY A 202 2.35 -11.39 5.30
CA GLY A 202 2.54 -12.73 5.84
C GLY A 202 1.81 -12.93 7.18
N ASP A 203 1.93 -14.13 7.73
CA ASP A 203 1.45 -14.44 9.08
C ASP A 203 2.43 -13.95 10.16
N TRP A 204 2.10 -14.13 11.44
CA TRP A 204 2.98 -13.68 12.53
C TRP A 204 4.34 -14.38 12.52
N ILE A 205 4.43 -15.62 12.05
CA ILE A 205 5.70 -16.36 11.94
C ILE A 205 6.60 -15.70 10.89
N ASP A 206 6.03 -15.29 9.75
CA ASP A 206 6.75 -14.55 8.71
C ASP A 206 7.29 -13.22 9.24
N VAL A 207 6.46 -12.48 9.99
CA VAL A 207 6.84 -11.20 10.59
C VAL A 207 7.96 -11.39 11.62
N GLN A 208 7.86 -12.40 12.50
CA GLN A 208 8.91 -12.72 13.47
C GLN A 208 10.24 -13.09 12.78
N GLN A 209 10.18 -13.81 11.66
CA GLN A 209 11.38 -14.11 10.88
C GLN A 209 12.02 -12.86 10.29
N GLN A 210 11.22 -11.96 9.71
CA GLN A 210 11.72 -10.70 9.14
C GLN A 210 12.32 -9.77 10.19
N LEU A 211 11.78 -9.77 11.41
CA LEU A 211 12.32 -9.06 12.57
C LEU A 211 13.58 -9.73 13.17
N GLY A 212 13.98 -10.89 12.65
CA GLY A 212 15.12 -11.66 13.20
C GLY A 212 14.83 -12.34 14.54
N LEU A 213 13.56 -12.44 14.95
CA LEU A 213 13.13 -13.10 16.19
C LEU A 213 13.08 -14.63 16.06
N LEU A 214 12.94 -15.13 14.83
CA LEU A 214 12.99 -16.55 14.51
C LEU A 214 14.02 -16.83 13.41
N THR A 215 14.78 -17.89 13.61
CA THR A 215 15.66 -18.47 12.59
C THR A 215 14.85 -19.23 11.53
N ARG A 216 15.47 -19.49 10.36
CA ARG A 216 14.87 -20.33 9.32
C ARG A 216 14.51 -21.74 9.81
N THR A 217 15.30 -22.29 10.72
CA THR A 217 15.06 -23.63 11.29
C THR A 217 13.82 -23.62 12.18
N GLU A 218 13.71 -22.65 13.09
CA GLU A 218 12.54 -22.53 13.98
C GLU A 218 11.25 -22.29 13.18
N VAL A 219 11.30 -21.48 12.12
CA VAL A 219 10.15 -21.29 11.21
C VAL A 219 9.74 -22.60 10.56
N ALA A 220 10.69 -23.39 10.06
CA ALA A 220 10.40 -24.68 9.43
C ALA A 220 9.75 -25.65 10.43
N GLU A 221 10.26 -25.72 11.65
CA GLU A 221 9.70 -26.54 12.73
C GLU A 221 8.27 -26.12 13.06
N LEU A 222 8.02 -24.82 13.28
CA LEU A 222 6.69 -24.29 13.58
C LEU A 222 5.69 -24.60 12.46
N ARG A 223 6.07 -24.41 11.19
CA ARG A 223 5.20 -24.72 10.05
C ARG A 223 4.91 -26.22 9.94
N HIS A 224 5.90 -27.09 10.19
CA HIS A 224 5.68 -28.54 10.25
C HIS A 224 4.65 -28.93 11.33
N TYR A 225 4.70 -28.31 12.52
CA TYR A 225 3.72 -28.56 13.57
C TYR A 225 2.32 -28.08 13.19
N VAL A 226 2.19 -26.89 12.59
CA VAL A 226 0.89 -26.35 12.15
C VAL A 226 0.23 -27.28 11.11
N ASP A 227 1.00 -27.76 10.13
CA ASP A 227 0.50 -28.69 9.12
C ASP A 227 0.04 -30.02 9.75
N ALA A 228 0.83 -30.55 10.70
CA ALA A 228 0.48 -31.77 11.42
C ALA A 228 -0.83 -31.64 12.22
N GLU A 229 -1.04 -30.50 12.89
CA GLU A 229 -2.29 -30.22 13.61
C GLU A 229 -3.50 -30.08 12.68
N GLN A 230 -3.35 -29.40 11.54
CA GLN A 230 -4.42 -29.26 10.55
C GLN A 230 -4.82 -30.61 9.95
N VAL A 231 -3.84 -31.47 9.62
CA VAL A 231 -4.09 -32.83 9.14
C VAL A 231 -4.81 -33.66 10.21
N GLY A 232 -4.36 -33.58 11.46
CA GLY A 232 -4.99 -34.26 12.60
C GLY A 232 -6.45 -33.83 12.83
N SER A 233 -6.70 -32.51 12.83
CA SER A 233 -8.04 -31.91 12.98
C SER A 233 -8.98 -32.28 11.83
N LYS A 234 -8.49 -32.26 10.59
CA LYS A 234 -9.26 -32.69 9.41
C LYS A 234 -9.58 -34.18 9.47
N ALA A 235 -8.62 -35.02 9.85
CA ALA A 235 -8.84 -36.46 10.02
C ALA A 235 -9.86 -36.76 11.14
N MET A 236 -9.85 -35.99 12.24
CA MET A 236 -10.83 -36.11 13.32
C MET A 236 -12.25 -35.72 12.86
N LYS A 237 -12.40 -34.59 12.15
CA LYS A 237 -13.69 -34.18 11.56
C LYS A 237 -14.25 -35.20 10.55
N LEU A 238 -13.39 -35.82 9.74
CA LEU A 238 -13.81 -36.90 8.83
C LEU A 238 -14.31 -38.15 9.60
N ARG A 239 -13.67 -38.49 10.73
CA ARG A 239 -14.11 -39.61 11.59
C ARG A 239 -15.44 -39.34 12.28
N ASP A 240 -15.69 -38.11 12.75
CA ASP A 240 -16.98 -37.74 13.34
C ASP A 240 -18.11 -37.69 12.30
N SER A 241 -17.79 -37.36 11.04
CA SER A 241 -18.79 -37.32 9.95
C SER A 241 -19.23 -38.70 9.43
N THR A 242 -18.61 -39.80 9.87
CA THR A 242 -18.92 -41.18 9.40
C THR A 242 -19.87 -41.96 10.31
N ILE A 243 -20.43 -41.35 11.36
CA ILE A 243 -21.47 -42.00 12.20
C ILE A 243 -22.86 -41.61 11.67
N GLY A 244 -23.40 -42.37 10.70
CA GLY A 244 -24.77 -42.08 10.26
C GLY A 244 -25.39 -42.85 9.09
N PHE A 245 -24.86 -43.97 8.61
CA PHE A 245 -25.61 -44.82 7.68
C PHE A 245 -25.48 -46.30 8.04
N GLY A 246 -26.44 -46.79 8.83
CA GLY A 246 -26.71 -48.22 8.91
C GLY A 246 -27.25 -48.70 10.23
N ARG A 247 -28.58 -48.84 10.32
CA ARG A 247 -29.26 -50.13 10.56
C ARG A 247 -30.74 -49.89 10.90
N GLY A 248 -31.61 -50.33 10.00
CA GLY A 248 -33.04 -50.43 10.22
C GLY A 248 -33.62 -51.57 9.40
N VAL A 249 -33.05 -52.78 9.51
CA VAL A 249 -33.69 -54.00 8.98
C VAL A 249 -34.89 -54.30 9.87
N LYS A 250 -36.10 -54.00 9.40
CA LYS A 250 -37.35 -54.51 10.01
C LYS A 250 -37.68 -55.87 9.40
N THR A 251 -37.52 -56.89 10.23
CA THR A 251 -38.07 -58.23 10.03
C THR A 251 -39.60 -58.17 10.14
N PHE A 252 -40.33 -58.60 9.10
CA PHE A 252 -41.78 -58.76 9.15
C PHE A 252 -42.13 -60.14 9.72
N GLY A 253 -42.62 -60.15 10.97
CA GLY A 253 -43.19 -61.32 11.64
C GLY A 253 -44.65 -61.56 11.22
N LYS A 254 -44.97 -62.84 10.99
CA LYS A 254 -46.31 -63.36 10.72
C LYS A 254 -47.23 -63.30 11.96
N GLY A 255 -48.47 -62.85 11.76
CA GLY A 255 -49.68 -63.51 12.31
C GLY A 255 -50.46 -62.79 13.42
N LYS A 256 -51.73 -62.46 13.16
CA LYS A 256 -52.92 -63.15 13.73
C LYS A 256 -54.26 -62.54 13.29
N LYS A 257 -55.24 -63.43 13.17
CA LYS A 257 -56.67 -63.27 12.84
C LYS A 257 -57.48 -62.50 13.91
N ARG A 258 -58.59 -61.88 13.45
CA ARG A 258 -59.98 -61.77 14.01
C ARG A 258 -60.55 -60.43 13.53
N LYS A 259 -61.78 -60.27 13.04
CA LYS A 259 -63.01 -61.07 13.00
C LYS A 259 -63.72 -60.72 11.70
#